data_AF-A0A973TH35-F1
#
_entry.id   AF-A0A973TH35-F1
#
_cell.length_a   1.000
_cell.length_b   1.000
_cell.length_c   1.000
_cell.angle_alpha   90.00
_cell.angle_beta   90.00
_cell.angle_gamma   90.00
#
_symmetry.space_group_name_H-M   'P 1'
#
loop_
_entity.id
_entity.type
_entity.pdbx_description
1 polymer ?
#
loop_
_entity_poly.entity_id
_entity_poly.type
_entity_poly.pdbx_seq_one_letter_code
_entity_poly.pdbx_strand_id
1 'polypeptide(L)' 'AAQVAAEKAGKAALDYGVKSLEVRIKGPGPGRESAVRSLNNVGYKITNIIDVTPIPHNGCRPPKKRRV' A
#
# COMPACT_ATOMS: atom_id res chain seq x y z
N ALA A 1 3.70 11.47 5.07
CA ALA A 1 2.29 11.12 5.28
C ALA A 1 2.06 9.60 5.27
N ALA A 2 2.44 8.89 4.20
CA ALA A 2 2.19 7.44 4.08
C ALA A 2 2.73 6.61 5.26
N GLN A 3 3.93 6.93 5.75
CA GLN A 3 4.50 6.30 6.94
C GLN A 3 3.59 6.47 8.17
N VAL A 4 3.27 7.71 8.55
CA VAL A 4 2.44 8.02 9.74
C VAL A 4 1.07 7.32 9.68
N ALA A 5 0.45 7.25 8.50
CA ALA A 5 -0.81 6.54 8.31
C ALA A 5 -0.66 5.03 8.51
N ALA A 6 0.41 4.43 7.96
CA ALA A 6 0.72 3.02 8.12
C ALA A 6 1.05 2.66 9.59
N GLU A 7 1.79 3.50 10.31
CA GLU A 7 2.08 3.30 11.74
C GLU A 7 0.81 3.32 12.58
N LYS A 8 -0.10 4.27 12.33
CA LYS A 8 -1.36 4.36 13.06
C LYS A 8 -2.25 3.14 12.82
N ALA A 9 -2.36 2.71 11.56
CA ALA A 9 -3.11 1.50 11.19
C ALA A 9 -2.48 0.24 11.79
N GLY A 10 -1.14 0.15 11.75
CA GLY A 10 -0.40 -0.95 12.35
C GLY A 10 -0.61 -1.03 13.86
N LYS A 11 -0.52 0.10 14.59
CA LYS A 11 -0.79 0.10 16.04
C LYS A 11 -2.20 -0.39 16.38
N ALA A 12 -3.22 0.07 15.65
CA ALA A 12 -4.59 -0.40 15.86
C ALA A 12 -4.74 -1.91 15.57
N ALA A 13 -3.99 -2.45 14.60
CA ALA A 13 -4.02 -3.87 14.27
C ALA A 13 -3.28 -4.76 15.30
N LEU A 14 -2.41 -4.20 16.14
CA LEU A 14 -1.73 -4.95 17.22
C LEU A 14 -2.73 -5.37 18.30
N ASP A 15 -3.73 -4.54 18.58
CA ASP A 15 -4.78 -4.83 19.57
C ASP A 15 -5.59 -6.08 19.19
N TYR A 16 -5.65 -6.41 17.90
CA TYR A 16 -6.33 -7.59 17.37
C TYR A 16 -5.40 -8.82 17.26
N GLY A 17 -4.16 -8.75 17.74
CA GLY A 17 -3.25 -9.90 17.79
C GLY A 17 -2.70 -10.35 16.44
N VAL A 18 -2.76 -9.50 15.41
CA VAL A 18 -2.24 -9.80 14.08
C VAL A 18 -0.71 -9.89 14.12
N LYS A 19 -0.13 -10.92 13.48
CA LYS A 19 1.34 -11.17 13.48
C LYS A 19 1.96 -11.18 12.09
N SER A 20 1.22 -11.65 11.10
CA SER A 20 1.66 -11.78 9.70
C SER A 20 0.72 -11.06 8.76
N LEU A 21 1.27 -10.38 7.75
CA LEU A 21 0.51 -9.60 6.78
C LEU A 21 0.87 -9.98 5.34
N GLU A 22 -0.16 -10.10 4.51
CA GLU A 22 -0.06 -10.10 3.05
C GLU A 22 -0.34 -8.67 2.56
N VAL A 23 0.63 -8.07 1.87
CA VAL A 23 0.54 -6.67 1.46
C VAL A 23 0.11 -6.59 0.00
N ARG A 24 -1.09 -6.07 -0.25
CA ARG A 24 -1.63 -5.81 -1.59
C ARG A 24 -1.56 -4.32 -1.91
N ILE A 25 -0.73 -3.95 -2.87
CA ILE A 25 -0.49 -2.55 -3.24
C ILE A 25 -1.30 -2.24 -4.50
N LYS A 26 -1.99 -1.10 -4.51
CA LYS A 26 -2.72 -0.62 -5.68
C LYS A 26 -2.20 0.75 -6.11
N GLY A 27 -1.63 0.81 -7.31
CA GLY A 27 -1.23 2.04 -7.97
C GLY A 27 0.23 2.43 -7.76
N PRO A 28 0.84 3.13 -8.73
CA PRO A 28 2.13 3.76 -8.56
C PRO A 28 1.99 5.05 -7.75
N GLY A 29 2.81 5.23 -6.73
CA GLY A 29 2.81 6.44 -5.92
C GLY A 29 4.00 6.52 -4.96
N PRO A 30 4.39 7.73 -4.53
CA PRO A 30 5.59 7.94 -3.70
C PRO A 30 5.48 7.28 -2.32
N GLY A 31 4.26 7.03 -1.84
CA GLY A 31 4.02 6.38 -0.54
C GLY A 31 4.10 4.86 -0.54
N ARG A 32 4.29 4.22 -1.70
CA ARG A 32 4.20 2.77 -1.87
C ARG A 32 5.16 2.04 -0.94
N GLU A 33 6.46 2.27 -1.08
CA GLU A 33 7.46 1.56 -0.27
C GLU A 33 7.50 2.07 1.17
N SER A 34 7.27 3.36 1.38
CA SER A 34 7.25 3.96 2.71
C SER A 34 6.19 3.31 3.60
N ALA A 35 5.02 2.97 3.05
CA ALA A 35 3.97 2.27 3.79
C ALA A 35 4.37 0.85 4.18
N VAL A 36 4.96 0.09 3.24
CA VAL A 36 5.40 -1.31 3.49
C VAL A 36 6.51 -1.36 4.54
N ARG A 37 7.52 -0.49 4.42
CA ARG A 37 8.62 -0.41 5.40
C ARG A 37 8.12 -0.05 6.78
N SER A 38 7.15 0.86 6.85
CA SER A 38 6.56 1.30 8.12
C SER A 38 5.80 0.17 8.82
N LEU A 39 5.03 -0.64 8.09
CA LEU A 39 4.39 -1.84 8.65
C LEU A 39 5.40 -2.86 9.17
N ASN A 40 6.53 -3.04 8.47
CA ASN A 40 7.62 -3.89 8.95
C ASN A 40 8.23 -3.35 10.26
N ASN A 41 8.44 -2.04 10.35
CA ASN A 41 8.98 -1.39 11.55
C ASN A 41 8.06 -1.50 12.78
N VAL A 42 6.73 -1.61 12.57
CA VAL A 42 5.76 -1.86 13.66
C VAL A 42 5.87 -3.29 14.21
N GLY A 43 6.57 -4.20 13.52
CA GLY A 43 6.83 -5.57 13.98
C GLY A 43 6.01 -6.63 13.26
N TYR A 44 5.34 -6.30 12.15
CA TYR A 44 4.61 -7.27 11.34
C TYR A 44 5.54 -8.06 10.44
N LYS A 45 5.35 -9.39 10.39
CA LYS A 45 6.04 -10.24 9.43
C LYS A 45 5.33 -10.20 8.08
N ILE A 46 5.95 -9.59 7.09
CA ILE A 46 5.42 -9.51 5.73
C ILE A 46 5.70 -10.83 5.02
N THR A 47 4.67 -11.55 4.61
CA THR A 47 4.80 -12.87 3.95
C THR A 47 4.86 -12.74 2.43
N ASN A 48 4.06 -11.83 1.86
CA ASN A 48 4.02 -11.60 0.42
C ASN A 48 3.68 -10.15 0.11
N ILE A 49 4.21 -9.65 -1.01
CA ILE A 49 3.95 -8.32 -1.54
C ILE A 49 3.41 -8.49 -2.95
N ILE A 50 2.13 -8.16 -3.15
CA ILE A 50 1.44 -8.31 -4.43
C ILE A 50 1.08 -6.92 -4.96
N ASP A 51 1.45 -6.66 -6.21
CA ASP A 51 0.98 -5.48 -6.93
C ASP A 51 -0.34 -5.79 -7.65
N VAL A 52 -1.40 -5.10 -7.24
CA VAL A 52 -2.75 -5.18 -7.80
C VAL A 52 -3.09 -3.89 -8.55
N THR A 53 -2.09 -3.22 -9.12
CA THR A 53 -2.31 -2.05 -9.98
C THR A 53 -3.11 -2.46 -11.22
N PRO A 54 -4.29 -1.84 -11.47
CA PRO A 54 -5.13 -2.25 -12.58
C PRO A 54 -4.48 -1.90 -13.92
N ILE A 55 -4.27 -2.91 -14.76
CA ILE A 55 -3.84 -2.76 -16.16
C ILE A 55 -5.07 -2.93 -17.04
N PRO A 56 -5.56 -1.87 -17.72
CA PRO A 56 -6.76 -1.97 -18.54
C PRO A 56 -6.45 -2.61 -19.90
N HIS A 57 -7.15 -3.69 -20.24
CA HIS A 57 -7.12 -4.29 -21.58
C HIS A 57 -8.05 -3.51 -22.52
N ASN A 58 -7.59 -2.37 -23.04
CA ASN A 58 -8.36 -1.49 -23.95
C ASN A 58 -9.76 -1.08 -23.41
N GLY A 59 -9.85 -0.74 -22.12
CA GLY A 59 -11.07 -0.28 -21.45
C GLY A 59 -11.38 1.21 -21.67
N CYS A 60 -11.80 1.92 -20.61
CA CYS A 60 -12.13 3.35 -20.69
C CYS A 60 -10.94 4.20 -21.17
N ARG A 61 -11.20 5.16 -22.07
CA ARG A 61 -10.21 6.12 -22.56
C ARG A 61 -9.66 6.96 -21.39
N PRO A 62 -8.33 6.99 -21.15
CA PRO A 62 -7.74 7.88 -20.16
C PRO A 62 -8.05 9.36 -20.46
N PRO A 63 -8.13 10.22 -19.43
CA PRO A 63 -8.41 11.63 -19.62
C PRO A 63 -7.35 12.28 -20.52
N LYS A 64 -7.79 13.26 -21.32
CA LYS A 64 -6.90 14.03 -22.19
C LYS A 64 -5.75 14.62 -21.36
N LYS A 65 -4.51 14.48 -21.85
CA LYS A 65 -3.32 15.04 -21.21
C LYS A 65 -3.56 16.52 -20.90
N ARG A 66 -3.41 16.92 -19.63
CA ARG A 66 -3.57 18.31 -19.20
C ARG A 66 -2.52 19.16 -19.90
N ARG A 67 -2.93 20.33 -20.38
CA ARG A 67 -2.02 21.40 -20.80
C ARG A 67 -1.73 22.21 -19.54
N VAL A 68 -0.53 22.01 -19.00
CA VAL A 68 0.06 22.85 -17.96
C VAL A 68 1.31 23.43 -18.56
#